data_AF-A0A9D6L7Z4-F1
#
_entry.id   AF-A0A9D6L7Z4-F1
#
_cell.length_a   1.000
_cell.length_b   1.000
_cell.length_c   1.000
_cell.angle_alpha   90.00
_cell.angle_beta   90.00
_cell.angle_gamma   90.00
#
_symmetry.space_group_name_H-M   'P 1'
#
loop_
_entity.id
_entity.type
_entity.pdbx_description
1 polymer ?
#
loop_
_entity_poly.entity_id
_entity_poly.type
_entity_poly.pdbx_seq_one_letter_code
_entity_poly.pdbx_strand_id
1 'polypeptide(L)'
;MKTSEVNFDGLIGPTHNFAGLSHGNLASMGNKGRVSNPRNAALQGLRKMRRLHELGLKQALLPPLYRPDFDTLKRLGFSGSKERMLHQLAAQPIELIAAFFSASSMWTANAATVSPSADTADGRVHLTPANLTSKLHRSLEP
;
A
#
# COMPACT_ATOMS: atom_id res chain seq x y z
N MET A 1 -5.46 -15.53 29.56
CA MET A 1 -4.26 -15.28 28.74
C MET A 1 -3.93 -13.80 28.76
N LYS A 2 -2.66 -13.41 28.74
CA LYS A 2 -2.25 -12.01 28.62
C LYS A 2 -2.17 -11.64 27.13
N THR A 3 -2.96 -10.67 26.69
CA THR A 3 -2.94 -10.14 25.32
C THR A 3 -2.17 -8.81 25.27
N SER A 4 -1.82 -8.38 24.06
CA SER A 4 -1.13 -7.11 23.83
C SER A 4 -1.44 -6.63 22.41
N GLU A 5 -1.61 -5.33 22.25
CA GLU A 5 -1.65 -4.70 20.93
C GLU A 5 -0.27 -4.82 20.24
N VAL A 6 -0.29 -5.00 18.94
CA VAL A 6 0.91 -5.05 18.08
C VAL A 6 0.67 -4.14 16.89
N ASN A 7 1.58 -3.18 16.68
CA ASN A 7 1.54 -2.29 15.53
C ASN A 7 2.15 -2.98 14.30
N PHE A 8 1.40 -3.07 13.20
CA PHE A 8 1.87 -3.55 11.90
C PHE A 8 1.97 -2.41 10.91
N ASP A 9 3.18 -1.92 10.68
CA ASP A 9 3.44 -0.80 9.79
C ASP A 9 3.77 -1.25 8.36
N GLY A 10 3.27 -0.51 7.37
CA GLY A 10 3.66 -0.72 5.98
C GLY A 10 5.02 -0.12 5.66
N LEU A 11 5.92 -0.93 5.11
CA LEU A 11 7.15 -0.43 4.53
C LEU A 11 6.85 0.30 3.21
N ILE A 12 7.35 1.53 3.08
CA ILE A 12 7.15 2.35 1.89
C ILE A 12 7.88 1.69 0.70
N GLY A 13 7.14 1.46 -0.39
CA GLY A 13 7.67 0.84 -1.60
C GLY A 13 8.58 1.75 -2.45
N PRO A 14 9.42 1.17 -3.32
CA PRO A 14 10.39 1.92 -4.13
C PRO A 14 9.72 2.81 -5.19
N THR A 15 8.46 2.56 -5.53
CA THR A 15 7.68 3.32 -6.51
C THR A 15 6.90 4.49 -5.91
N HIS A 16 7.13 4.83 -4.63
CA HIS A 16 6.45 5.92 -3.95
C HIS A 16 6.53 7.24 -4.75
N ASN A 17 5.37 7.83 -5.04
CA ASN A 17 5.25 9.03 -5.87
C ASN A 17 4.03 9.87 -5.46
N PHE A 18 3.93 11.09 -6.01
CA PHE A 18 2.81 11.99 -5.76
C PHE A 18 1.96 12.21 -7.03
N ALA A 19 1.08 11.26 -7.33
CA ALA A 19 0.25 11.28 -8.54
C ALA A 19 -1.15 11.92 -8.39
N GLY A 20 -1.56 12.29 -7.18
CA GLY A 20 -2.87 12.94 -6.96
C GLY A 20 -4.09 12.06 -7.26
N LEU A 21 -3.95 10.73 -7.10
CA LEU A 21 -4.95 9.74 -7.52
C LEU A 21 -6.19 9.66 -6.60
N SER A 22 -6.16 10.28 -5.42
CA SER A 22 -7.21 10.19 -4.43
C SER A 22 -8.05 11.46 -4.37
N HIS A 23 -9.05 11.58 -5.25
CA HIS A 23 -10.01 12.68 -5.18
C HIS A 23 -10.71 12.72 -3.81
N GLY A 24 -10.77 13.90 -3.19
CA GLY A 24 -11.22 14.10 -1.80
C GLY A 24 -10.09 14.07 -0.76
N ASN A 25 -8.90 13.57 -1.09
CA ASN A 25 -7.71 13.68 -0.25
C ASN A 25 -6.92 14.95 -0.65
N LEU A 26 -7.08 16.01 0.13
CA LEU A 26 -6.44 17.32 -0.13
C LEU A 26 -4.92 17.23 -0.22
N ALA A 27 -4.28 16.39 0.61
CA ALA A 27 -2.83 16.21 0.57
C ALA A 27 -2.36 15.49 -0.69
N SER A 28 -3.11 14.48 -1.15
CA SER A 28 -2.83 13.79 -2.41
C SER A 28 -2.92 14.75 -3.59
N MET A 29 -4.02 15.51 -3.67
CA MET A 29 -4.28 16.45 -4.76
C MET A 29 -3.28 17.61 -4.76
N GLY A 30 -3.04 18.23 -3.61
CA GLY A 30 -2.15 19.39 -3.48
C GLY A 30 -0.66 19.10 -3.73
N ASN A 31 -0.24 17.83 -3.66
CA ASN A 31 1.13 17.43 -3.96
C ASN A 31 1.28 16.78 -5.35
N LYS A 32 0.22 16.73 -6.18
CA LYS A 32 0.26 16.11 -7.52
C LYS A 32 1.43 16.68 -8.34
N GLY A 33 2.24 15.79 -8.91
CA GLY A 33 3.38 16.15 -9.77
C GLY A 33 4.66 16.54 -9.04
N ARG A 34 4.67 16.59 -7.71
CA ARG A 34 5.92 16.82 -6.96
C ARG A 34 6.86 15.62 -7.06
N VAL A 35 8.16 15.91 -7.01
CA VAL A 35 9.21 14.88 -6.92
C VAL A 35 9.16 14.21 -5.56
N SER A 36 9.11 12.86 -5.56
CA SER A 36 9.18 12.05 -4.35
C SER A 36 10.61 11.60 -4.04
N ASN A 37 10.83 11.13 -2.81
CA ASN A 37 12.07 10.46 -2.41
C ASN A 37 11.73 9.13 -1.71
N PRO A 38 11.55 8.03 -2.46
CA PRO A 38 11.13 6.73 -1.92
C PRO A 38 12.04 6.22 -0.80
N ARG A 39 13.36 6.37 -0.97
CA ARG A 39 14.35 5.95 0.05
C ARG A 39 14.16 6.73 1.34
N ASN A 40 14.05 8.06 1.26
CA ASN A 40 13.85 8.87 2.46
C ASN A 40 12.50 8.59 3.13
N ALA A 41 11.43 8.38 2.36
CA ALA A 41 10.12 7.99 2.89
C ALA A 41 10.19 6.64 3.64
N ALA A 42 10.86 5.64 3.07
CA ALA A 42 11.11 4.36 3.73
C ALA A 42 11.90 4.53 5.04
N LEU A 43 12.98 5.33 5.01
CA LEU A 43 13.80 5.60 6.20
C LEU A 43 13.01 6.36 7.28
N GLN A 44 12.11 7.27 6.92
CA GLN A 44 11.23 7.94 7.89
C GLN A 44 10.29 6.93 8.56
N GLY A 45 9.65 6.04 7.80
CA GLY A 45 8.81 4.97 8.33
C GLY A 45 9.58 4.04 9.29
N LEU A 46 10.76 3.57 8.87
CA LEU A 46 11.62 2.69 9.68
C LEU A 46 12.09 3.37 10.98
N ARG A 47 12.46 4.66 10.94
CA ARG A 47 12.81 5.41 12.15
C ARG A 47 11.63 5.48 13.13
N LYS A 48 10.41 5.70 12.63
CA LYS A 48 9.20 5.70 13.46
C LYS A 48 8.97 4.33 14.12
N MET A 49 8.99 3.25 13.32
CA MET A 49 8.82 1.88 13.82
C MET A 49 9.86 1.54 14.89
N ARG A 50 11.13 1.85 14.63
CA ARG A 50 12.24 1.64 15.56
C ARG A 50 12.04 2.40 16.86
N ARG A 51 11.62 3.68 16.79
CA ARG A 51 11.38 4.51 17.97
C ARG A 51 10.26 3.96 18.84
N LEU A 52 9.14 3.50 18.25
CA LEU A 52 8.04 2.89 19.02
C LEU A 52 8.49 1.58 19.68
N HIS A 53 9.27 0.77 18.97
CA HIS A 53 9.85 -0.44 19.53
C HIS A 53 10.79 -0.16 20.72
N GLU A 54 11.65 0.87 20.63
CA GLU A 54 12.52 1.31 21.71
C GLU A 54 11.77 1.85 22.94
N LEU A 55 10.54 2.33 22.74
CA LEU A 55 9.62 2.72 23.83
C LEU A 55 8.87 1.53 24.44
N GLY A 56 9.14 0.30 24.01
CA GLY A 56 8.54 -0.92 24.54
C GLY A 56 7.23 -1.35 23.87
N LEU A 57 6.79 -0.64 22.82
CA LEU A 57 5.62 -1.05 22.04
C LEU A 57 5.96 -2.21 21.11
N LYS A 58 5.04 -3.18 20.98
CA LYS A 58 5.23 -4.29 20.04
C LYS A 58 5.05 -3.78 18.60
N GLN A 59 6.06 -4.03 17.78
CA GLN A 59 6.14 -3.51 16.42
C GLN A 59 6.47 -4.63 15.45
N ALA A 60 5.76 -4.64 14.32
CA ALA A 60 5.98 -5.50 13.17
C ALA A 60 5.91 -4.67 11.88
N LEU A 61 6.32 -5.29 10.77
CA LEU A 61 6.39 -4.66 9.46
C LEU A 61 5.68 -5.54 8.43
N LEU A 62 4.94 -4.90 7.52
CA LEU A 62 4.40 -5.50 6.31
C LEU A 62 5.21 -4.99 5.09
N PRO A 63 5.68 -5.88 4.19
CA PRO A 63 6.46 -5.48 3.03
C PRO A 63 5.59 -4.69 2.03
N PRO A 64 6.21 -3.87 1.16
CA PRO A 64 5.48 -3.25 0.06
C PRO A 64 5.00 -4.30 -0.94
N LEU A 65 3.92 -4.00 -1.65
CA LEU A 65 3.48 -4.84 -2.76
C LEU A 65 4.38 -4.67 -3.99
N TYR A 66 4.44 -5.71 -4.82
CA TYR A 66 5.12 -5.64 -6.10
C TYR A 66 4.40 -4.67 -7.04
N ARG A 67 5.16 -3.76 -7.64
CA ARG A 67 4.65 -2.69 -8.52
C ARG A 67 5.58 -2.54 -9.74
N PRO A 68 5.04 -2.50 -10.98
CA PRO A 68 3.62 -2.63 -11.31
C PRO A 68 3.15 -4.08 -11.18
N ASP A 69 1.87 -4.28 -10.87
CA ASP A 69 1.26 -5.61 -10.84
C ASP A 69 0.98 -6.09 -12.27
N PHE A 70 1.89 -6.92 -12.78
CA PHE A 70 1.79 -7.50 -14.12
C PHE A 70 0.61 -8.47 -14.29
N ASP A 71 0.13 -9.10 -13.23
CA ASP A 71 -1.00 -10.01 -13.34
C ASP A 71 -2.31 -9.23 -13.48
N THR A 72 -2.45 -8.08 -12.81
CA THR A 72 -3.55 -7.18 -13.12
C THR A 72 -3.44 -6.57 -14.51
N LEU A 73 -2.24 -6.18 -14.96
CA LEU A 73 -2.08 -5.72 -16.35
C LEU A 73 -2.54 -6.78 -17.36
N LYS A 74 -2.18 -8.06 -17.19
CA LYS A 74 -2.70 -9.15 -18.04
C LYS A 74 -4.22 -9.23 -18.03
N ARG A 75 -4.84 -9.18 -16.86
CA ARG A 75 -6.32 -9.21 -16.72
C ARG A 75 -7.00 -8.05 -17.46
N LEU A 76 -6.30 -6.92 -17.61
CA LEU A 76 -6.79 -5.74 -18.32
C LEU A 76 -6.43 -5.72 -19.82
N GLY A 77 -5.92 -6.83 -20.36
CA GLY A 77 -5.66 -6.99 -21.80
C GLY A 77 -4.25 -6.63 -22.26
N PHE A 78 -3.36 -6.22 -21.35
CA PHE A 78 -1.94 -6.08 -21.68
C PHE A 78 -1.33 -7.46 -21.94
N SER A 79 -0.44 -7.58 -22.91
CA SER A 79 0.01 -8.89 -23.40
C SER A 79 1.48 -8.90 -23.85
N GLY A 80 2.07 -10.10 -23.88
CA GLY A 80 3.48 -10.31 -24.21
C GLY A 80 4.40 -10.32 -23.00
N SER A 81 5.68 -10.02 -23.22
CA SER A 81 6.68 -9.95 -22.15
C SER A 81 6.42 -8.76 -21.20
N LYS A 82 7.03 -8.78 -20.02
CA LYS A 82 6.91 -7.68 -19.05
C LYS A 82 7.36 -6.34 -19.65
N GLU A 83 8.42 -6.36 -20.45
CA GLU A 83 8.95 -5.18 -21.16
C GLU A 83 7.92 -4.66 -22.16
N ARG A 84 7.30 -5.55 -22.94
CA ARG A 84 6.23 -5.16 -23.88
C ARG A 84 5.02 -4.58 -23.15
N MET A 85 4.62 -5.18 -22.02
CA MET A 85 3.53 -4.65 -21.18
C MET A 85 3.88 -3.26 -20.62
N LEU A 86 5.13 -3.03 -20.20
CA LEU A 86 5.58 -1.71 -19.76
C LEU A 86 5.54 -0.68 -20.90
N HIS A 87 5.95 -1.04 -22.11
CA HIS A 87 5.82 -0.17 -23.28
C HIS A 87 4.37 0.16 -23.62
N GLN A 88 3.47 -0.83 -23.56
CA GLN A 88 2.03 -0.62 -23.75
C GLN A 88 1.45 0.30 -22.66
N LEU A 89 1.86 0.11 -21.40
CA LEU A 89 1.43 0.93 -20.27
C LEU A 89 1.96 2.37 -20.41
N ALA A 90 3.19 2.56 -20.86
CA ALA A 90 3.79 3.87 -21.07
C ALA A 90 3.07 4.73 -22.12
N ALA A 91 2.29 4.12 -23.02
CA ALA A 91 1.47 4.82 -24.00
C ALA A 91 0.10 5.27 -23.44
N GLN A 92 -0.22 4.95 -22.18
CA GLN A 92 -1.49 5.29 -21.54
C GLN A 92 -1.47 6.66 -20.87
N PRO A 93 -2.63 7.24 -20.51
CA PRO A 93 -2.69 8.46 -19.70
C PRO A 93 -1.91 8.32 -18.39
N ILE A 94 -1.25 9.40 -17.96
CA ILE A 94 -0.34 9.41 -16.81
C ILE A 94 -1.03 8.97 -15.51
N GLU A 95 -2.32 9.27 -15.34
CA GLU A 95 -3.13 8.83 -14.21
C GLU A 95 -3.22 7.30 -14.14
N LEU A 96 -3.39 6.64 -15.28
CA LEU A 96 -3.48 5.18 -15.34
C LEU A 96 -2.12 4.55 -15.06
N ILE A 97 -1.05 5.08 -15.66
CA ILE A 97 0.33 4.64 -15.38
C ILE A 97 0.57 4.73 -13.87
N ALA A 98 0.35 5.90 -13.27
CA ALA A 98 0.61 6.12 -11.86
C ALA A 98 -0.21 5.20 -10.93
N ALA A 99 -1.42 4.80 -11.34
CA ALA A 99 -2.23 3.86 -10.56
C ALA A 99 -1.54 2.50 -10.37
N PHE A 100 -0.87 1.98 -11.40
CA PHE A 100 -0.12 0.72 -11.33
C PHE A 100 1.20 0.82 -10.57
N PHE A 101 1.75 2.02 -10.41
CA PHE A 101 3.00 2.25 -9.69
C PHE A 101 2.79 2.82 -8.28
N SER A 102 1.55 3.01 -7.82
CA SER A 102 1.25 3.56 -6.51
C SER A 102 1.81 2.67 -5.38
N ALA A 103 2.52 3.29 -4.43
CA ALA A 103 2.97 2.67 -3.18
C ALA A 103 1.93 2.76 -2.05
N SER A 104 0.63 2.84 -2.39
CA SER A 104 -0.46 3.07 -1.42
C SER A 104 -0.64 1.98 -0.37
N SER A 105 -0.14 0.77 -0.62
CA SER A 105 -0.16 -0.35 0.34
C SER A 105 0.64 -0.05 1.62
N MET A 106 1.48 0.99 1.63
CA MET A 106 2.16 1.46 2.84
C MET A 106 1.18 1.93 3.93
N TRP A 107 -0.04 2.33 3.56
CA TRP A 107 -1.09 2.71 4.50
C TRP A 107 -1.86 1.46 4.98
N THR A 108 -1.21 0.67 5.84
CA THR A 108 -1.73 -0.61 6.36
C THR A 108 -2.94 -0.47 7.27
N ALA A 109 -3.23 0.73 7.75
CA ALA A 109 -4.49 1.04 8.44
C ALA A 109 -5.74 0.76 7.58
N ASN A 110 -5.58 0.64 6.25
CA ASN A 110 -6.66 0.28 5.34
C ASN A 110 -6.54 -1.13 4.79
N ALA A 111 -5.56 -1.94 5.22
CA ALA A 111 -5.33 -3.26 4.65
C ALA A 111 -6.45 -4.25 5.02
N ALA A 112 -6.88 -4.23 6.29
CA ALA A 112 -7.89 -5.14 6.80
C ALA A 112 -8.57 -4.56 8.05
N THR A 113 -9.71 -5.13 8.41
CA THR A 113 -10.30 -5.01 9.75
C THR A 113 -9.89 -6.23 10.57
N VAL A 114 -9.41 -5.99 11.79
CA VAL A 114 -8.97 -7.04 12.72
C VAL A 114 -10.03 -7.23 13.79
N SER A 115 -10.43 -8.49 14.01
CA SER A 115 -11.25 -8.91 15.14
C SER A 115 -10.39 -9.75 16.09
N PRO A 116 -10.03 -9.23 17.28
CA PRO A 116 -9.30 -9.98 18.29
C PRO A 116 -10.04 -11.26 18.71
N SER A 117 -9.32 -12.26 19.19
CA SER A 117 -9.91 -13.52 19.67
C SER A 117 -10.88 -13.37 20.84
N ALA A 118 -10.79 -12.26 21.59
CA ALA A 118 -11.73 -11.96 22.67
C ALA A 118 -13.13 -11.60 22.16
N ASP A 119 -13.24 -11.19 20.90
CA ASP A 119 -14.48 -10.62 20.31
C ASP A 119 -15.12 -11.57 19.27
N THR A 120 -14.55 -12.77 19.07
CA THR A 120 -14.95 -13.70 18.01
C THR A 120 -15.51 -14.99 18.60
N ALA A 121 -16.54 -15.55 17.95
CA ALA A 121 -17.27 -16.71 18.49
C ALA A 121 -16.41 -18.00 18.56
N ASP A 122 -15.39 -18.12 17.73
CA ASP A 122 -14.48 -19.27 17.69
C ASP A 122 -13.19 -19.07 18.51
N GLY A 123 -13.04 -17.92 19.18
CA GLY A 123 -11.86 -17.58 19.97
C GLY A 123 -10.59 -17.41 19.13
N ARG A 124 -10.69 -17.13 17.82
CA ARG A 124 -9.55 -16.91 16.92
C ARG A 124 -9.43 -15.44 16.53
N VAL A 125 -8.22 -15.01 16.17
CA VAL A 125 -8.04 -13.69 15.53
C VAL A 125 -8.47 -13.79 14.07
N HIS A 126 -9.37 -12.91 13.66
CA HIS A 126 -9.83 -12.80 12.26
C HIS A 126 -9.31 -11.52 11.63
N LEU A 127 -8.87 -11.59 10.38
CA LEU A 127 -8.49 -10.45 9.57
C LEU A 127 -9.31 -10.49 8.29
N THR A 128 -10.13 -9.47 8.06
CA THR A 128 -10.93 -9.34 6.83
C THR A 128 -10.30 -8.26 5.94
N PRO A 129 -9.71 -8.63 4.79
CA PRO A 129 -9.12 -7.65 3.87
C PRO A 129 -10.14 -6.62 3.38
N ALA A 130 -9.74 -5.35 3.29
CA ALA A 130 -10.58 -4.31 2.72
C ALA A 130 -10.47 -4.31 1.19
N ASN A 131 -11.60 -4.20 0.48
CA ASN A 131 -11.60 -4.23 -0.99
C ASN A 131 -11.08 -2.93 -1.66
N LEU A 132 -11.12 -1.81 -0.93
CA LEU A 132 -10.63 -0.49 -1.34
C LEU A 132 -11.14 0.01 -2.71
N THR A 133 -12.35 -0.40 -3.10
CA THR A 133 -12.92 -0.20 -4.45
C THR A 133 -13.12 1.24 -4.87
N SER A 134 -13.19 2.18 -3.92
CA SER A 134 -13.40 3.60 -4.22
C SER A 134 -12.27 4.25 -5.02
N LYS A 135 -11.06 3.67 -5.00
CA LYS A 135 -9.87 4.19 -5.69
C LYS A 135 -9.18 3.06 -6.45
N LEU A 136 -9.10 3.17 -7.78
CA LEU A 136 -8.51 2.14 -8.66
C LEU A 136 -7.13 1.67 -8.17
N HIS A 137 -6.20 2.59 -7.88
CA HIS A 137 -4.84 2.23 -7.45
C HIS A 137 -4.79 1.45 -6.13
N ARG A 138 -5.85 1.55 -5.30
CA ARG A 138 -5.97 0.83 -4.04
C ARG A 138 -6.75 -0.48 -4.16
N SER A 139 -7.67 -0.57 -5.10
CA SER A 139 -8.37 -1.84 -5.39
C SER A 139 -7.45 -2.91 -5.99
N LEU A 140 -6.18 -2.57 -6.26
CA LEU A 140 -5.09 -3.47 -6.67
C LEU A 140 -4.26 -4.00 -5.47
N GLU A 141 -4.67 -3.71 -4.23
CA GLU A 141 -3.94 -4.11 -3.02
C GLU A 141 -4.32 -5.50 -2.49
N PRO A 142 -5.61 -5.90 -2.44
CA PRO A 142 -6.03 -7.24 -2.03
C PRO A 142 -5.63 -8.32 -3.05
#